data_AF-A0A164V7J6-F1
#
_entry.id   AF-A0A164V7J6-F1
#
_cell.length_a   1.000
_cell.length_b   1.000
_cell.length_c   1.000
_cell.angle_alpha   90.00
_cell.angle_beta   90.00
_cell.angle_gamma   90.00
#
_symmetry.space_group_name_H-M   'P 1'
#
loop_
_entity.id
_entity.type
_entity.pdbx_description
1 polymer ?
#
loop_
_entity_poly.entity_id
_entity_poly.type
_entity_poly.pdbx_seq_one_letter_code
_entity_poly.pdbx_strand_id
1 'polypeptide(L)'
;MLCQSIRPLIDPKVLEHCFYLINHVRARLTLLNQKMPWYELCRLWGQFQRYWLELAGMQQYLRRTVDPMALYQDASPLPVDCFVGAFTDDRIVAKSLSTAGVPVWLIIPSESVDGDVPIIRAHVYPSPPPLIAPSLGNGLSPRSAWNSLGLIARGDPKSIVLRRQSDDQFMPNSSALEIQNAPTSSRAELGSIERGLHLSKMGGRQETPPRPTKRHQPYGPNPTHVIRVRPIQAESPQQLQPPLRFQRPVVLPEWSAALLEIEHLETARKAHRFWMPIGTFFNEDNPMRRERALINWLAVRESWFGHLAQSGLEGEPQLDREDWRHFLSHIPERGAFQRRRKNLAIFDQLLPQGAPVISPDESTLPYQWFNRLYDRGGDAKELILTQRLIMWELDELSFRIECLSLQGKISENAKHSEDERQVYRKQLASAWEQYDMEHGLYFKSAPSEDRGIGSVIWNYSVPAIEAIRQVIASWPGAPESIKASLVIPVESNTIPVVQSLRTALARFFCQTYHSQFSRFPMLPTQFPIPYVFDSKCPETEDEH
;
A
#
# COMPACT_ATOMS: atom_id res chain seq x y z
N MET A 1 -8.27 29.72 41.06
CA MET A 1 -9.36 29.02 40.36
C MET A 1 -8.74 27.99 39.46
N LEU A 2 -8.83 26.72 39.87
CA LEU A 2 -8.15 25.59 39.23
C LEU A 2 -8.83 25.24 37.90
N CYS A 3 -8.01 25.14 36.86
CA CYS A 3 -8.32 24.55 35.58
C CYS A 3 -8.78 23.10 35.82
N GLN A 4 -10.08 22.84 35.83
CA GLN A 4 -10.60 21.47 35.82
C GLN A 4 -10.28 20.90 34.44
N SER A 5 -9.37 19.93 34.40
CA SER A 5 -9.08 19.19 33.19
C SER A 5 -10.38 18.58 32.67
N ILE A 6 -10.67 18.83 31.40
CA ILE A 6 -11.68 18.09 30.65
C ILE A 6 -11.17 16.64 30.67
N ARG A 7 -11.71 15.80 31.57
CA ARG A 7 -11.54 14.34 31.44
C ARG A 7 -11.99 13.97 30.04
N PRO A 8 -11.28 13.11 29.31
CA PRO A 8 -11.76 12.68 28.00
C PRO A 8 -13.15 12.06 28.21
N LEU A 9 -14.16 12.64 27.55
CA LEU A 9 -15.56 12.19 27.58
C LEU A 9 -15.71 10.72 27.15
N ILE A 10 -14.69 10.17 26.49
CA ILE A 10 -14.61 8.81 25.97
C ILE A 10 -13.28 8.20 26.41
N ASP A 11 -13.32 6.97 26.95
CA ASP A 11 -12.12 6.21 27.30
C ASP A 11 -11.22 6.01 26.06
N PRO A 12 -9.92 6.40 26.11
CA PRO A 12 -8.97 6.21 25.01
C PRO A 12 -8.95 4.78 24.44
N LYS A 13 -9.14 3.76 25.28
CA LYS A 13 -9.16 2.35 24.84
C LYS A 13 -10.35 2.03 23.95
N VAL A 14 -11.49 2.68 24.22
CA VAL A 14 -12.70 2.54 23.38
C VAL A 14 -12.46 3.16 22.00
N LEU A 15 -11.79 4.33 21.96
CA LEU A 15 -11.42 4.97 20.70
C LEU A 15 -10.41 4.13 19.92
N GLU A 16 -9.33 3.66 20.55
CA GLU A 16 -8.33 2.79 19.94
C GLU A 16 -8.97 1.55 19.31
N HIS A 17 -9.92 0.93 20.01
CA HIS A 17 -10.64 -0.23 19.50
C HIS A 17 -11.57 0.12 18.34
N CYS A 18 -12.29 1.26 18.39
CA CYS A 18 -13.11 1.74 17.28
C CYS A 18 -12.25 1.98 16.04
N PHE A 19 -11.10 2.64 16.19
CA PHE A 19 -10.15 2.90 15.11
C PHE A 19 -9.60 1.60 14.52
N TYR A 20 -9.24 0.64 15.38
CA TYR A 20 -8.85 -0.70 14.98
C TYR A 20 -9.90 -1.33 14.07
N LEU A 21 -11.15 -1.42 14.52
CA LEU A 21 -12.25 -2.03 13.78
C LEU A 21 -12.51 -1.33 12.43
N ILE A 22 -12.53 0.00 12.40
CA ILE A 22 -12.78 0.78 11.18
C ILE A 22 -11.66 0.55 10.15
N ASN A 23 -10.40 0.57 10.57
CA ASN A 23 -9.27 0.35 9.68
C ASN A 23 -9.26 -1.08 9.13
N HIS A 24 -9.63 -2.04 9.98
CA HIS A 24 -9.77 -3.43 9.60
C HIS A 24 -10.92 -3.67 8.59
N VAL A 25 -12.02 -2.93 8.68
CA VAL A 25 -13.06 -2.92 7.63
C VAL A 25 -12.50 -2.32 6.35
N ARG A 26 -11.85 -1.16 6.40
CA ARG A 26 -11.32 -0.47 5.21
C ARG A 26 -10.30 -1.28 4.43
N ALA A 27 -9.32 -1.85 5.13
CA ALA A 27 -8.31 -2.72 4.50
C ALA A 27 -8.99 -3.86 3.74
N ARG A 28 -10.05 -4.43 4.30
CA ARG A 28 -10.76 -5.57 3.72
C ARG A 28 -11.72 -5.21 2.61
N LEU A 29 -12.26 -3.98 2.58
CA LEU A 29 -13.09 -3.52 1.45
C LEU A 29 -12.34 -3.60 0.12
N THR A 30 -11.01 -3.45 0.15
CA THR A 30 -10.16 -3.62 -1.05
C THR A 30 -10.20 -5.05 -1.62
N LEU A 31 -10.47 -6.05 -0.76
CA LEU A 31 -10.55 -7.45 -1.16
C LEU A 31 -11.89 -7.79 -1.85
N LEU A 32 -12.97 -7.04 -1.61
CA LEU A 32 -14.28 -7.29 -2.25
C LEU A 32 -14.23 -7.16 -3.78
N ASN A 33 -13.30 -6.36 -4.30
CA ASN A 33 -13.11 -6.17 -5.74
C ASN A 33 -12.29 -7.31 -6.36
N GLN A 34 -11.77 -8.23 -5.56
CA GLN A 34 -11.02 -9.39 -6.02
C GLN A 34 -11.95 -10.57 -6.28
N LYS A 35 -11.70 -11.31 -7.36
CA LYS A 35 -12.38 -12.58 -7.60
C LYS A 35 -11.93 -13.59 -6.53
N MET A 36 -12.89 -14.14 -5.82
CA MET A 36 -12.67 -15.10 -4.74
C MET A 36 -13.73 -16.21 -4.76
N PRO A 37 -13.42 -17.40 -4.24
CA PRO A 37 -14.40 -18.46 -4.17
C PRO A 37 -15.47 -18.13 -3.13
N TRP A 38 -16.68 -18.67 -3.33
CA TRP A 38 -17.86 -18.37 -2.51
C TRP A 38 -17.61 -18.49 -1.01
N TYR A 39 -16.86 -19.51 -0.57
CA TYR A 39 -16.57 -19.70 0.85
C TYR A 39 -15.65 -18.61 1.44
N GLU A 40 -14.70 -18.07 0.67
CA GLU A 40 -13.86 -16.93 1.09
C GLU A 40 -14.66 -15.63 1.09
N LEU A 41 -15.59 -15.48 0.14
CA LEU A 41 -16.54 -14.37 0.16
C LEU A 41 -17.42 -14.41 1.41
N CYS A 42 -17.93 -15.60 1.79
CA CYS A 42 -18.69 -15.76 3.03
C CYS A 42 -17.87 -15.43 4.28
N ARG A 43 -16.57 -15.78 4.31
CA ARG A 43 -15.64 -15.41 5.40
C ARG A 43 -15.45 -13.91 5.50
N LEU A 44 -15.12 -13.29 4.38
CA LEU A 44 -14.89 -11.86 4.29
C LEU A 44 -16.16 -11.09 4.66
N TRP A 45 -17.32 -11.56 4.19
CA TRP A 45 -18.62 -11.01 4.54
C TRP A 45 -18.97 -11.18 6.02
N GLY A 46 -18.73 -12.36 6.59
CA GLY A 46 -18.94 -12.62 8.02
C GLY A 46 -18.10 -11.71 8.91
N GLN A 47 -16.87 -11.37 8.47
CA GLN A 47 -16.03 -10.39 9.18
C GLN A 47 -16.56 -8.97 9.06
N PHE A 48 -17.00 -8.55 7.88
CA PHE A 48 -17.65 -7.24 7.73
C PHE A 48 -18.87 -7.12 8.63
N GLN A 49 -19.73 -8.14 8.64
CA GLN A 49 -20.88 -8.18 9.54
C GLN A 49 -20.47 -8.09 11.00
N ARG A 50 -19.47 -8.87 11.42
CA ARG A 50 -18.95 -8.83 12.79
C ARG A 50 -18.43 -7.44 13.17
N TYR A 51 -17.53 -6.87 12.37
CA TYR A 51 -16.95 -5.55 12.65
C TYR A 51 -17.99 -4.44 12.62
N TRP A 52 -18.96 -4.53 11.70
CA TRP A 52 -20.07 -3.59 11.64
C TRP A 52 -20.95 -3.67 12.89
N LEU A 53 -21.32 -4.88 13.33
CA LEU A 53 -22.13 -5.08 14.53
C LEU A 53 -21.40 -4.61 15.79
N GLU A 54 -20.09 -4.82 15.87
CA GLU A 54 -19.28 -4.32 16.98
C GLU A 54 -19.17 -2.79 16.98
N LEU A 55 -18.93 -2.18 15.82
CA LEU A 55 -18.93 -0.72 15.67
C LEU A 55 -20.29 -0.10 15.99
N ALA A 56 -21.37 -0.73 15.54
CA ALA A 56 -22.74 -0.31 15.85
C ALA A 56 -23.01 -0.44 17.36
N GLY A 57 -22.57 -1.52 17.99
CA GLY A 57 -22.66 -1.72 19.44
C GLY A 57 -21.88 -0.65 20.21
N MET A 58 -20.66 -0.32 19.79
CA MET A 58 -19.85 0.75 20.39
C MET A 58 -20.48 2.13 20.22
N GLN A 59 -21.01 2.42 19.03
CA GLN A 59 -21.73 3.67 18.80
C GLN A 59 -22.96 3.80 19.69
N GLN A 60 -23.73 2.71 19.85
CA GLN A 60 -24.88 2.69 20.77
C GLN A 60 -24.46 2.85 22.23
N TYR A 61 -23.38 2.19 22.64
CA TYR A 61 -22.79 2.37 23.97
C TYR A 61 -22.43 3.83 24.22
N LEU A 62 -21.64 4.44 23.33
CA LEU A 62 -21.22 5.84 23.46
C LEU A 62 -22.39 6.81 23.49
N ARG A 63 -23.43 6.61 22.66
CA ARG A 63 -24.65 7.42 22.70
C ARG A 63 -25.35 7.35 24.05
N ARG A 64 -25.36 6.19 24.70
CA ARG A 64 -26.04 5.98 25.99
C ARG A 64 -25.20 6.40 27.20
N THR A 65 -23.86 6.36 27.10
CA THR A 65 -22.97 6.65 28.24
C THR A 65 -22.32 8.04 28.19
N VAL A 66 -22.26 8.69 27.03
CA VAL A 66 -21.50 9.96 26.83
C VAL A 66 -22.40 11.15 26.49
N ASP A 67 -23.63 10.94 26.02
CA ASP A 67 -24.55 12.06 25.70
C ASP A 67 -24.97 12.81 26.98
N PRO A 68 -24.63 14.10 27.13
CA PRO A 68 -24.99 14.90 28.30
C PRO A 68 -26.51 14.99 28.52
N MET A 69 -27.33 14.93 27.46
CA MET A 69 -28.79 14.95 27.60
C MET A 69 -29.35 13.66 28.22
N ALA A 70 -28.64 12.53 28.12
CA ALA A 70 -29.01 11.27 28.77
C ALA A 70 -28.62 11.24 30.26
N LEU A 71 -27.60 12.01 30.66
CA LEU A 71 -27.14 12.11 32.06
C LEU A 71 -28.02 13.02 32.93
N TYR A 72 -28.84 13.89 32.33
CA TYR A 72 -29.76 14.79 33.02
C TYR A 72 -31.21 14.30 33.08
N GLN A 73 -31.54 13.16 32.44
CA GLN A 73 -32.87 12.55 32.58
C GLN A 73 -32.93 11.71 33.85
N ASP A 74 -33.44 12.33 34.90
CA ASP A 74 -33.89 11.61 36.09
C ASP A 74 -35.02 10.63 35.72
N ALA A 75 -34.89 9.40 36.23
CA ALA A 75 -35.96 8.47 36.56
C ALA A 75 -36.87 7.93 35.42
N SER A 76 -36.38 6.94 34.67
CA SER A 76 -37.06 5.64 34.44
C SER A 76 -36.17 4.73 33.58
N PRO A 77 -36.08 3.41 33.85
CA PRO A 77 -35.38 2.49 32.96
C PRO A 77 -35.98 2.60 31.56
N LEU A 78 -35.12 2.78 30.55
CA LEU A 78 -35.58 2.69 29.17
C LEU A 78 -36.14 1.27 28.92
N PRO A 79 -37.21 1.11 28.14
CA PRO A 79 -37.70 -0.21 27.76
C PRO A 79 -36.57 -1.05 27.17
N VAL A 80 -36.56 -2.35 27.49
CA VAL A 80 -35.56 -3.29 26.96
C VAL A 80 -35.62 -3.26 25.44
N ASP A 81 -34.53 -2.79 24.84
CA ASP A 81 -34.41 -2.57 23.40
C ASP A 81 -33.96 -3.85 22.68
N CYS A 82 -33.73 -3.79 21.37
CA CYS A 82 -33.33 -4.89 20.49
C CYS A 82 -31.94 -5.52 20.76
N PHE A 83 -31.36 -5.36 21.96
CA PHE A 83 -30.04 -5.88 22.29
C PHE A 83 -30.10 -7.31 22.83
N VAL A 84 -29.11 -8.10 22.44
CA VAL A 84 -28.87 -9.43 23.03
C VAL A 84 -28.40 -9.31 24.49
N GLY A 85 -27.85 -8.15 24.88
CA GLY A 85 -27.40 -7.83 26.24
C GLY A 85 -25.88 -7.92 26.44
N ALA A 86 -25.42 -7.73 27.67
CA ALA A 86 -24.00 -7.63 28.02
C ALA A 86 -23.66 -8.36 29.33
N PHE A 87 -22.43 -8.87 29.42
CA PHE A 87 -21.87 -9.42 30.65
C PHE A 87 -20.88 -8.44 31.27
N THR A 88 -20.96 -8.24 32.58
CA THR A 88 -20.00 -7.40 33.30
C THR A 88 -19.86 -7.89 34.73
N ASP A 89 -18.68 -7.79 35.30
CA ASP A 89 -18.41 -7.95 36.74
C ASP A 89 -18.52 -6.62 37.51
N ASP A 90 -18.45 -5.50 36.80
CA ASP A 90 -18.56 -4.15 37.34
C ASP A 90 -20.03 -3.77 37.59
N ARG A 91 -20.39 -3.55 38.86
CA ARG A 91 -21.73 -3.15 39.32
C ARG A 91 -22.16 -1.77 38.83
N ILE A 92 -21.22 -0.85 38.66
CA ILE A 92 -21.49 0.51 38.18
C ILE A 92 -21.87 0.45 36.70
N VAL A 93 -21.09 -0.30 35.91
CA VAL A 93 -21.39 -0.54 34.49
C VAL A 93 -22.71 -1.28 34.34
N ALA A 94 -22.97 -2.30 35.18
CA ALA A 94 -24.23 -3.04 35.14
C ALA A 94 -25.44 -2.16 35.41
N LYS A 95 -25.36 -1.29 36.43
CA LYS A 95 -26.41 -0.33 36.75
C LYS A 95 -26.63 0.65 35.59
N SER A 96 -25.55 1.21 35.03
CA SER A 96 -25.62 2.16 33.92
C SER A 96 -26.30 1.54 32.69
N LEU A 97 -25.88 0.34 32.28
CA LEU A 97 -26.43 -0.37 31.14
C LEU A 97 -27.90 -0.79 31.36
N SER A 98 -28.22 -1.25 32.57
CA SER A 98 -29.60 -1.62 32.96
C SER A 98 -30.54 -0.40 32.93
N THR A 99 -30.13 0.74 33.49
CA THR A 99 -30.87 2.00 33.38
C THR A 99 -31.05 2.42 31.93
N ALA A 100 -30.05 2.15 31.09
CA ALA A 100 -30.09 2.42 29.67
C ALA A 100 -30.90 1.39 28.86
N GLY A 101 -31.64 0.46 29.48
CA GLY A 101 -32.51 -0.49 28.79
C GLY A 101 -31.77 -1.62 28.06
N VAL A 102 -30.52 -1.92 28.45
CA VAL A 102 -29.73 -3.04 27.93
C VAL A 102 -29.84 -4.21 28.91
N PRO A 103 -30.16 -5.44 28.46
CA PRO A 103 -30.09 -6.61 29.34
C PRO A 103 -28.66 -6.81 29.84
N VAL A 104 -28.47 -7.00 31.15
CA VAL A 104 -27.14 -7.19 31.73
C VAL A 104 -27.11 -8.43 32.62
N TRP A 105 -26.07 -9.24 32.45
CA TRP A 105 -25.72 -10.32 33.35
C TRP A 105 -24.50 -9.91 34.17
N LEU A 106 -24.74 -9.66 35.47
CA LEU A 106 -23.68 -9.34 36.42
C LEU A 106 -22.95 -10.63 36.83
N ILE A 107 -21.65 -10.69 36.56
CA ILE A 107 -20.77 -11.79 36.95
C ILE A 107 -20.26 -11.49 38.36
N ILE A 108 -20.61 -12.32 39.33
CA ILE A 108 -20.11 -12.21 40.72
C ILE A 108 -19.55 -13.56 41.17
N PRO A 109 -18.56 -13.56 42.08
CA PRO A 109 -18.14 -14.78 42.77
C PRO A 109 -19.33 -15.43 43.47
N SER A 110 -19.41 -16.76 43.43
CA SER A 110 -20.52 -17.52 44.04
C SER A 110 -20.66 -17.27 45.54
N GLU A 111 -19.57 -16.93 46.21
CA GLU A 111 -19.50 -16.60 47.64
C GLU A 111 -20.12 -15.24 47.97
N SER A 112 -20.30 -14.37 46.95
CA SER A 112 -20.79 -13.00 47.09
C SER A 112 -22.28 -12.86 46.74
N VAL A 113 -22.99 -13.97 46.56
CA VAL A 113 -24.42 -14.01 46.25
C VAL A 113 -25.20 -14.01 47.56
N ASP A 114 -26.08 -13.03 47.76
CA ASP A 114 -26.97 -12.99 48.93
C ASP A 114 -27.88 -14.23 48.94
N GLY A 115 -28.14 -14.78 50.14
CA GLY A 115 -28.86 -16.05 50.32
C GLY A 115 -30.30 -16.06 49.80
N ASP A 116 -30.89 -14.89 49.55
CA ASP A 116 -32.27 -14.73 49.08
C ASP A 116 -32.41 -14.75 47.54
N VAL A 117 -31.30 -14.84 46.79
CA VAL A 117 -31.35 -14.89 45.32
C VAL A 117 -31.63 -16.33 44.86
N PRO A 118 -32.70 -16.59 44.09
CA PRO A 118 -33.01 -17.93 43.59
C PRO A 118 -31.90 -18.44 42.65
N ILE A 119 -31.22 -19.51 43.06
CA ILE A 119 -30.10 -20.11 42.32
C ILE A 119 -30.61 -21.22 41.39
N ILE A 120 -30.38 -21.07 40.09
CA ILE A 120 -30.56 -22.15 39.12
C ILE A 120 -29.28 -22.99 39.10
N ARG A 121 -29.28 -24.12 39.84
CA ARG A 121 -28.07 -24.95 40.06
C ARG A 121 -27.57 -25.74 38.84
N ALA A 122 -28.37 -25.85 37.78
CA ALA A 122 -27.99 -26.63 36.59
C ALA A 122 -28.43 -25.92 35.31
N HIS A 123 -27.51 -25.84 34.34
CA HIS A 123 -27.86 -25.49 32.96
C HIS A 123 -28.78 -26.58 32.40
N VAL A 124 -30.00 -26.18 31.99
CA VAL A 124 -30.99 -27.06 31.33
C VAL A 124 -30.61 -27.34 29.87
N TYR A 125 -29.59 -26.66 29.36
CA TYR A 125 -29.13 -26.85 28.00
C TYR A 125 -28.09 -27.98 27.94
N PRO A 126 -28.20 -28.91 26.97
CA PRO A 126 -27.12 -29.85 26.70
C PRO A 126 -25.83 -29.06 26.49
N SER A 127 -24.69 -29.63 26.91
CA SER A 127 -23.39 -29.01 26.65
C SER A 127 -23.36 -28.57 25.19
N PRO A 128 -23.11 -27.28 24.91
CA PRO A 128 -23.04 -26.83 23.54
C PRO A 128 -22.03 -27.73 22.83
N PRO A 129 -22.33 -28.20 21.61
CA PRO A 129 -21.32 -28.92 20.86
C PRO A 129 -20.05 -28.06 20.86
N PRO A 130 -18.85 -28.66 20.91
CA PRO A 130 -17.62 -27.89 20.76
C PRO A 130 -17.81 -26.94 19.58
N LEU A 131 -17.35 -25.69 19.71
CA LEU A 131 -17.34 -24.72 18.61
C LEU A 131 -16.42 -25.28 17.51
N ILE A 132 -16.94 -26.23 16.73
CA ILE A 132 -16.29 -26.82 15.58
C ILE A 132 -16.26 -25.70 14.55
N ALA A 133 -15.07 -25.38 14.07
CA ALA A 133 -14.94 -24.44 12.97
C ALA A 133 -15.86 -24.92 11.83
N PRO A 134 -16.88 -24.15 11.41
CA PRO A 134 -17.28 -24.28 10.02
C PRO A 134 -15.99 -24.08 9.23
N SER A 135 -15.77 -24.93 8.22
CA SER A 135 -14.59 -25.14 7.37
C SER A 135 -14.03 -23.87 6.69
N LEU A 136 -13.81 -22.85 7.51
CA LEU A 136 -13.64 -21.43 7.24
C LEU A 136 -12.51 -20.89 8.14
N GLY A 137 -11.62 -21.73 8.67
CA GLY A 137 -10.31 -21.34 9.24
C GLY A 137 -9.19 -21.86 8.35
N ASN A 138 -8.04 -21.16 8.25
CA ASN A 138 -6.87 -21.65 7.49
C ASN A 138 -6.09 -22.75 8.22
N GLY A 139 -6.63 -23.27 9.33
CA GLY A 139 -6.00 -24.28 10.16
C GLY A 139 -5.91 -25.64 9.46
N LEU A 140 -4.83 -26.38 9.75
CA LEU A 140 -4.51 -27.69 9.19
C LEU A 140 -5.49 -28.82 9.57
N SER A 141 -6.50 -28.54 10.41
CA SER A 141 -7.55 -29.49 10.76
C SER A 141 -8.89 -28.78 11.05
N PRO A 142 -9.99 -29.08 10.33
CA PRO A 142 -11.32 -28.54 10.62
C PRO A 142 -11.89 -28.98 11.98
N ARG A 143 -11.19 -29.85 12.71
CA ARG A 143 -11.64 -30.49 13.95
C ARG A 143 -10.82 -30.14 15.19
N SER A 144 -9.76 -29.34 15.07
CA SER A 144 -8.99 -28.90 16.23
C SER A 144 -9.74 -27.82 17.00
N ALA A 145 -9.78 -27.93 18.33
CA ALA A 145 -10.27 -26.89 19.22
C ALA A 145 -9.45 -25.60 19.03
N TRP A 146 -10.08 -24.45 19.28
CA TRP A 146 -9.39 -23.16 19.20
C TRP A 146 -8.36 -23.08 20.32
N ASN A 147 -7.17 -22.58 20.00
CA ASN A 147 -6.17 -22.29 21.03
C ASN A 147 -6.72 -21.21 21.96
N SER A 148 -6.75 -21.50 23.26
CA SER A 148 -7.13 -20.50 24.27
C SER A 148 -6.21 -19.29 24.14
N LEU A 149 -6.80 -18.08 24.09
CA LEU A 149 -6.06 -16.83 24.10
C LEU A 149 -5.47 -16.50 25.49
N GLY A 150 -5.68 -17.38 26.48
CA GLY A 150 -5.26 -17.18 27.87
C GLY A 150 -6.25 -16.33 28.67
N LEU A 151 -5.90 -16.09 29.94
CA LEU A 151 -6.62 -15.15 30.81
C LEU A 151 -6.06 -13.75 30.57
N ILE A 152 -6.93 -12.83 30.14
CA ILE A 152 -6.53 -11.46 29.79
C ILE A 152 -7.34 -10.48 30.62
N ALA A 153 -6.68 -9.50 31.25
CA ALA A 153 -7.37 -8.46 31.99
C ALA A 153 -8.15 -7.52 31.04
N ARG A 154 -9.28 -6.99 31.51
CA ARG A 154 -10.27 -6.18 30.75
C ARG A 154 -9.72 -4.97 29.98
N GLY A 155 -8.49 -4.55 30.25
CA GLY A 155 -7.83 -3.46 29.56
C GLY A 155 -6.36 -3.72 29.24
N ASP A 156 -5.94 -5.00 29.20
CA ASP A 156 -4.59 -5.37 28.79
C ASP A 156 -4.47 -5.21 27.26
N PRO A 157 -3.53 -4.39 26.75
CA PRO A 157 -3.27 -4.25 25.31
C PRO A 157 -3.02 -5.60 24.61
N LYS A 158 -2.54 -6.62 25.35
CA LYS A 158 -2.37 -7.99 24.83
C LYS A 158 -3.68 -8.59 24.32
N SER A 159 -4.83 -8.21 24.89
CA SER A 159 -6.15 -8.66 24.39
C SER A 159 -6.39 -8.23 22.94
N ILE A 160 -6.02 -7.00 22.59
CA ILE A 160 -6.17 -6.43 21.25
C ILE A 160 -5.20 -7.13 20.29
N VAL A 161 -3.96 -7.39 20.71
CA VAL A 161 -2.95 -8.09 19.91
C VAL A 161 -3.32 -9.55 19.66
N LEU A 162 -3.77 -10.28 20.69
CA LEU A 162 -4.18 -11.69 20.56
C LEU A 162 -5.45 -11.82 19.74
N ARG A 163 -6.39 -10.87 19.90
CA ARG A 163 -7.56 -10.77 19.04
C ARG A 163 -7.19 -10.53 17.59
N ARG A 164 -6.21 -9.65 17.32
CA ARG A 164 -5.68 -9.42 15.96
C ARG A 164 -5.14 -10.72 15.35
N GLN A 165 -4.30 -11.44 16.09
CA GLN A 165 -3.75 -12.71 15.62
C GLN A 165 -4.83 -13.77 15.37
N SER A 166 -5.88 -13.79 16.18
CA SER A 166 -7.02 -14.69 15.98
C SER A 166 -7.84 -14.31 14.75
N ASP A 167 -8.16 -13.02 14.57
CA ASP A 167 -8.89 -12.51 13.41
C ASP A 167 -8.13 -12.77 12.10
N ASP A 168 -6.79 -12.70 12.12
CA ASP A 168 -5.95 -12.98 10.96
C ASP A 168 -6.06 -14.45 10.47
N GLN A 169 -6.45 -15.40 11.33
CA GLN A 169 -6.65 -16.81 10.95
C GLN A 169 -7.91 -17.05 10.09
N PHE A 170 -8.83 -16.10 10.11
CA PHE A 170 -10.06 -16.12 9.29
C PHE A 170 -9.87 -15.35 7.99
N MET A 171 -8.67 -14.83 7.70
CA MET A 171 -8.40 -14.16 6.43
C MET A 171 -8.47 -15.16 5.29
N PRO A 172 -9.04 -14.75 4.14
CA PRO A 172 -8.75 -15.42 2.89
C PRO A 172 -7.25 -15.57 2.74
N ASN A 173 -6.78 -16.78 2.52
CA ASN A 173 -5.37 -17.00 2.27
C ASN A 173 -5.01 -16.25 0.99
N SER A 174 -4.27 -15.15 1.10
CA SER A 174 -3.86 -14.32 -0.05
C SER A 174 -3.14 -15.17 -1.10
N SER A 175 -2.39 -16.19 -0.67
CA SER A 175 -1.76 -17.16 -1.58
C SER A 175 -2.76 -18.10 -2.26
N ALA A 176 -3.90 -18.44 -1.64
CA ALA A 176 -4.95 -19.24 -2.28
C ALA A 176 -5.80 -18.44 -3.28
N LEU A 177 -5.99 -17.13 -3.02
CA LEU A 177 -6.64 -16.19 -3.93
C LEU A 177 -5.81 -15.93 -5.19
N GLU A 178 -4.49 -15.88 -5.06
CA GLU A 178 -3.57 -15.80 -6.20
C GLU A 178 -3.65 -17.06 -7.09
N ILE A 179 -3.77 -18.25 -6.48
CA ILE A 179 -3.91 -19.53 -7.20
C ILE A 179 -5.22 -19.63 -8.00
N GLN A 180 -6.34 -19.11 -7.49
CA GLN A 180 -7.63 -19.15 -8.21
C GLN A 180 -7.77 -18.11 -9.34
N ASN A 181 -7.03 -17.00 -9.23
CA ASN A 181 -6.97 -15.97 -10.26
C ASN A 181 -5.90 -16.22 -11.32
N ALA A 182 -5.10 -17.27 -11.13
CA ALA A 182 -4.22 -17.78 -12.18
C ALA A 182 -5.07 -18.21 -13.39
N PRO A 183 -4.70 -17.82 -14.62
CA PRO A 183 -5.33 -18.35 -15.81
C PRO A 183 -5.06 -19.85 -15.87
N THR A 184 -6.08 -20.67 -15.59
CA THR A 184 -6.07 -22.06 -16.05
C THR A 184 -6.03 -22.03 -17.58
N SER A 185 -5.24 -22.92 -18.18
CA SER A 185 -4.93 -22.94 -19.61
C SER A 185 -6.17 -22.87 -20.52
N SER A 186 -7.33 -23.33 -20.03
CA SER A 186 -8.61 -23.27 -20.71
C SER A 186 -9.25 -21.87 -20.78
N ARG A 187 -8.93 -20.94 -19.87
CA ARG A 187 -9.48 -19.56 -19.88
C ARG A 187 -8.69 -18.60 -20.77
N ALA A 188 -7.41 -18.87 -20.99
CA ALA A 188 -6.52 -18.09 -21.85
C ALA A 188 -6.82 -18.29 -23.35
N GLU A 189 -7.29 -19.48 -23.75
CA GLU A 189 -7.70 -19.78 -25.12
C GLU A 189 -8.99 -19.04 -25.51
N LEU A 190 -9.99 -18.97 -24.62
CA LEU A 190 -11.25 -18.24 -24.87
C LEU A 190 -11.04 -16.73 -25.00
N GLY A 191 -10.21 -16.13 -24.14
CA GLY A 191 -9.91 -14.68 -24.20
C GLY A 191 -8.98 -14.26 -25.35
N SER A 192 -8.33 -15.21 -26.02
CA SER A 192 -7.54 -14.97 -27.24
C SER A 192 -8.42 -15.03 -28.50
N ILE A 193 -9.48 -15.84 -28.48
CA ILE A 193 -10.48 -15.93 -29.57
C ILE A 193 -11.33 -14.64 -29.63
N GLU A 194 -11.74 -14.08 -28.49
CA GLU A 194 -12.51 -12.82 -28.47
C GLU A 194 -11.68 -11.60 -28.91
N ARG A 195 -10.38 -11.55 -28.57
CA ARG A 195 -9.50 -10.45 -28.99
C ARG A 195 -9.11 -10.53 -30.47
N GLY A 196 -9.01 -11.73 -31.05
CA GLY A 196 -8.80 -11.92 -32.50
C GLY A 196 -9.99 -11.47 -33.36
N LEU A 197 -11.21 -11.55 -32.82
CA LEU A 197 -12.44 -11.13 -33.51
C LEU A 197 -12.66 -9.62 -33.51
N HIS A 198 -12.06 -8.88 -32.57
CA HIS A 198 -12.25 -7.43 -32.45
C HIS A 198 -11.20 -6.59 -33.21
N LEU A 199 -10.04 -7.18 -33.53
CA LEU A 199 -8.96 -6.51 -34.28
C LEU A 199 -9.08 -6.64 -35.81
N SER A 200 -10.05 -7.41 -36.32
CA SER A 200 -10.23 -7.67 -37.75
C SER A 200 -11.30 -6.79 -38.43
N LYS A 201 -11.80 -5.73 -37.77
CA LYS A 201 -12.84 -4.84 -38.32
C LYS A 201 -12.45 -3.39 -38.62
N MET A 202 -11.18 -3.01 -38.54
CA MET A 202 -10.71 -1.66 -38.94
C MET A 202 -9.53 -1.76 -39.92
N GLY A 203 -9.84 -1.68 -41.22
CA GLY A 203 -8.86 -1.63 -42.31
C GLY A 203 -9.52 -1.93 -43.66
N GLY A 204 -9.71 -0.90 -44.47
CA GLY A 204 -10.54 -0.93 -45.69
C GLY A 204 -9.93 -1.64 -46.91
N ARG A 205 -10.85 -2.26 -47.67
CA ARG A 205 -10.93 -2.51 -49.13
C ARG A 205 -9.63 -2.64 -49.96
N GLN A 206 -9.47 -3.83 -50.56
CA GLN A 206 -9.40 -3.99 -52.03
C GLN A 206 -9.98 -5.37 -52.43
N GLU A 207 -10.80 -5.37 -53.49
CA GLU A 207 -11.57 -6.51 -54.02
C GLU A 207 -10.73 -7.35 -55.00
N THR A 208 -10.88 -8.69 -54.97
CA THR A 208 -10.95 -9.65 -56.13
C THR A 208 -11.01 -11.13 -55.64
N PRO A 209 -11.51 -12.11 -56.44
CA PRO A 209 -12.79 -12.82 -56.29
C PRO A 209 -12.74 -14.20 -55.55
N PRO A 210 -13.90 -14.85 -55.26
CA PRO A 210 -13.97 -15.98 -54.33
C PRO A 210 -13.77 -17.35 -55.00
N ARG A 211 -13.11 -18.28 -54.29
CA ARG A 211 -13.17 -19.73 -54.55
C ARG A 211 -13.94 -20.44 -53.43
N PRO A 212 -14.68 -21.52 -53.73
CA PRO A 212 -15.82 -21.95 -52.94
C PRO A 212 -15.43 -22.76 -51.69
N THR A 213 -16.31 -22.62 -50.70
CA THR A 213 -16.28 -23.19 -49.36
C THR A 213 -16.42 -24.71 -49.34
N LYS A 214 -15.51 -25.42 -48.67
CA LYS A 214 -15.77 -26.76 -48.13
C LYS A 214 -15.98 -26.63 -46.62
N ARG A 215 -17.24 -26.71 -46.19
CA ARG A 215 -17.64 -26.87 -44.79
C ARG A 215 -17.20 -28.26 -44.32
N HIS A 216 -16.28 -28.33 -43.36
CA HIS A 216 -16.06 -29.55 -42.57
C HIS A 216 -17.03 -29.54 -41.37
N GLN A 217 -17.98 -30.47 -41.36
CA GLN A 217 -18.85 -30.75 -40.22
C GLN A 217 -18.04 -31.47 -39.11
N PRO A 218 -18.23 -31.14 -37.82
CA PRO A 218 -17.36 -31.63 -36.74
C PRO A 218 -17.82 -32.94 -36.08
N TYR A 219 -18.64 -33.77 -36.73
CA TYR A 219 -18.96 -35.11 -36.21
C TYR A 219 -19.15 -36.11 -37.35
N GLY A 220 -18.15 -36.95 -37.58
CA GLY A 220 -18.24 -38.18 -38.36
C GLY A 220 -18.30 -39.39 -37.42
N PRO A 221 -19.03 -40.46 -37.76
CA PRO A 221 -19.35 -41.55 -36.84
C PRO A 221 -18.30 -42.65 -36.93
N ASN A 222 -17.44 -42.81 -35.92
CA ASN A 222 -17.11 -44.13 -35.34
C ASN A 222 -16.13 -44.02 -34.15
N PRO A 223 -16.34 -44.76 -33.05
CA PRO A 223 -15.61 -44.58 -31.80
C PRO A 223 -14.59 -45.70 -31.57
N THR A 224 -13.37 -45.59 -32.08
CA THR A 224 -12.28 -46.52 -31.70
C THR A 224 -10.91 -45.89 -31.89
N HIS A 225 -10.50 -44.98 -30.99
CA HIS A 225 -9.10 -44.79 -30.64
C HIS A 225 -9.03 -44.42 -29.17
N VAL A 226 -8.98 -45.46 -28.33
CA VAL A 226 -8.65 -45.34 -26.90
C VAL A 226 -7.21 -44.83 -26.81
N ILE A 227 -7.04 -43.55 -26.50
CA ILE A 227 -5.74 -42.99 -26.10
C ILE A 227 -5.42 -43.59 -24.73
N ARG A 228 -4.45 -44.52 -24.70
CA ARG A 228 -3.84 -44.98 -23.44
C ARG A 228 -3.17 -43.80 -22.76
N VAL A 229 -3.78 -43.29 -21.70
CA VAL A 229 -3.17 -42.33 -20.78
C VAL A 229 -2.03 -43.04 -20.06
N ARG A 230 -0.78 -42.59 -20.27
CA ARG A 230 0.33 -42.96 -19.39
C ARG A 230 0.06 -42.34 -18.02
N PRO A 231 0.27 -43.05 -16.90
CA PRO A 231 0.18 -42.44 -15.57
C PRO A 231 1.25 -41.34 -15.49
N ILE A 232 0.82 -40.11 -15.32
CA ILE A 232 1.70 -38.99 -14.98
C ILE A 232 2.23 -39.30 -13.58
N GLN A 233 3.54 -39.49 -13.46
CA GLN A 233 4.19 -39.55 -12.15
C GLN A 233 3.88 -38.23 -11.45
N ALA A 234 3.25 -38.29 -10.28
CA ALA A 234 2.91 -37.11 -9.49
C ALA A 234 4.20 -36.43 -9.04
N GLU A 235 4.60 -35.38 -9.76
CA GLU A 235 5.59 -34.42 -9.29
C GLU A 235 5.04 -33.73 -8.02
N SER A 236 5.93 -33.50 -7.06
CA SER A 236 5.60 -33.06 -5.71
C SER A 236 4.90 -31.69 -5.70
N PRO A 237 4.00 -31.39 -4.73
CA PRO A 237 3.17 -30.18 -4.69
C PRO A 237 3.90 -28.83 -4.66
N GLN A 238 5.24 -28.83 -4.55
CA GLN A 238 6.05 -27.61 -4.46
C GLN A 238 6.35 -26.96 -5.82
N GLN A 239 6.19 -27.67 -6.94
CA GLN A 239 6.54 -27.16 -8.28
C GLN A 239 5.38 -26.45 -9.02
N LEU A 240 4.20 -26.31 -8.40
CA LEU A 240 3.00 -25.72 -9.03
C LEU A 240 2.78 -24.22 -8.72
N GLN A 241 3.74 -23.52 -8.10
CA GLN A 241 3.64 -22.06 -7.96
C GLN A 241 4.03 -21.39 -9.28
N PRO A 242 3.16 -20.58 -9.91
CA PRO A 242 3.58 -19.74 -11.02
C PRO A 242 4.70 -18.79 -10.56
N PRO A 243 5.63 -18.41 -11.44
CA PRO A 243 6.74 -17.53 -11.06
C PRO A 243 6.18 -16.21 -10.51
N LEU A 244 6.68 -15.78 -9.34
CA LEU A 244 6.41 -14.47 -8.76
C LEU A 244 6.71 -13.39 -9.81
N ARG A 245 5.66 -12.79 -10.38
CA ARG A 245 5.82 -11.76 -11.41
C ARG A 245 6.11 -10.42 -10.74
N PHE A 246 7.21 -9.81 -11.15
CA PHE A 246 7.56 -8.47 -10.72
C PHE A 246 6.48 -7.44 -11.07
N GLN A 247 6.17 -6.54 -10.13
CA GLN A 247 5.28 -5.40 -10.32
C GLN A 247 5.94 -4.14 -9.77
N ARG A 248 5.82 -3.03 -10.50
CA ARG A 248 6.33 -1.73 -10.07
C ARG A 248 5.60 -1.21 -8.82
N PRO A 249 6.20 -0.27 -8.07
CA PRO A 249 5.47 0.52 -7.08
C PRO A 249 4.21 1.15 -7.69
N VAL A 250 3.11 1.09 -6.93
CA VAL A 250 1.80 1.57 -7.38
C VAL A 250 1.79 3.09 -7.32
N VAL A 251 1.41 3.77 -8.40
CA VAL A 251 1.22 5.23 -8.40
C VAL A 251 0.03 5.57 -7.51
N LEU A 252 0.11 6.66 -6.73
CA LEU A 252 -0.99 7.08 -5.89
C LEU A 252 -2.26 7.33 -6.74
N PRO A 253 -3.43 6.76 -6.37
CA PRO A 253 -4.63 6.79 -7.21
C PRO A 253 -5.10 8.20 -7.59
N GLU A 254 -5.06 9.15 -6.65
CA GLU A 254 -5.47 10.54 -6.87
C GLU A 254 -4.60 11.25 -7.90
N TRP A 255 -3.29 10.94 -7.89
CA TRP A 255 -2.30 11.46 -8.82
C TRP A 255 -2.40 10.83 -10.19
N SER A 256 -2.65 9.52 -10.24
CA SER A 256 -2.92 8.82 -11.50
C SER A 256 -4.19 9.36 -12.17
N ALA A 257 -5.26 9.59 -11.41
CA ALA A 257 -6.50 10.16 -11.93
C ALA A 257 -6.30 11.58 -12.44
N ALA A 258 -5.59 12.42 -11.68
CA ALA A 258 -5.25 13.79 -12.09
C ALA A 258 -4.44 13.85 -13.39
N LEU A 259 -3.49 12.93 -13.59
CA LEU A 259 -2.72 12.87 -14.83
C LEU A 259 -3.59 12.44 -16.04
N LEU A 260 -4.48 11.45 -15.86
CA LEU A 260 -5.40 11.01 -16.91
C LEU A 260 -6.32 12.15 -17.38
N GLU A 261 -6.73 13.05 -16.48
CA GLU A 261 -7.54 14.21 -16.85
C GLU A 261 -6.84 15.14 -17.85
N ILE A 262 -5.51 15.23 -17.81
CA ILE A 262 -4.71 16.11 -18.67
C ILE A 262 -3.96 15.37 -19.78
N GLU A 263 -4.07 14.04 -19.87
CA GLU A 263 -3.32 13.22 -20.83
C GLU A 263 -3.59 13.59 -22.29
N HIS A 264 -4.77 14.14 -22.58
CA HIS A 264 -5.16 14.62 -23.89
C HIS A 264 -4.45 15.92 -24.34
N LEU A 265 -3.75 16.61 -23.43
CA LEU A 265 -3.04 17.85 -23.74
C LEU A 265 -1.71 17.55 -24.45
N GLU A 266 -1.33 18.40 -25.39
CA GLU A 266 -0.05 18.27 -26.09
C GLU A 266 1.14 18.52 -25.15
N THR A 267 2.23 17.81 -25.39
CA THR A 267 3.51 18.03 -24.70
C THR A 267 4.55 18.59 -25.66
N ALA A 268 5.47 19.40 -25.13
CA ALA A 268 6.53 19.98 -25.93
C ALA A 268 7.43 18.90 -26.55
N ARG A 269 7.83 19.10 -27.81
CA ARG A 269 8.72 18.17 -28.52
C ARG A 269 10.19 18.22 -28.05
N LYS A 270 10.53 19.04 -27.05
CA LYS A 270 11.90 19.15 -26.53
C LYS A 270 12.27 17.84 -25.83
N ALA A 271 13.49 17.35 -26.05
CA ALA A 271 13.97 16.17 -25.35
C ALA A 271 13.96 16.40 -23.84
N HIS A 272 13.13 15.64 -23.12
CA HIS A 272 13.06 15.71 -21.66
C HIS A 272 14.34 15.18 -21.05
N ARG A 273 14.91 15.97 -20.14
CA ARG A 273 16.10 15.61 -19.38
C ARG A 273 15.73 15.35 -17.93
N PHE A 274 16.49 14.46 -17.29
CA PHE A 274 16.21 13.94 -15.97
C PHE A 274 17.49 13.91 -15.13
N TRP A 275 17.38 14.35 -13.88
CA TRP A 275 18.44 14.22 -12.88
C TRP A 275 18.67 12.78 -12.44
N MET A 276 17.66 11.94 -12.59
CA MET A 276 17.64 10.56 -12.14
C MET A 276 16.93 9.67 -13.17
N PRO A 277 17.25 8.37 -13.25
CA PRO A 277 16.43 7.46 -14.02
C PRO A 277 15.09 7.28 -13.32
N ILE A 278 14.00 7.25 -14.08
CA ILE A 278 12.65 7.09 -13.54
C ILE A 278 12.24 5.61 -13.52
N GLY A 279 11.32 5.22 -12.64
CA GLY A 279 10.91 3.83 -12.44
C GLY A 279 10.44 3.14 -13.73
N THR A 280 9.86 3.88 -14.68
CA THR A 280 9.44 3.31 -15.98
C THR A 280 10.60 2.77 -16.82
N PHE A 281 11.85 3.19 -16.59
CA PHE A 281 13.02 2.65 -17.30
C PHE A 281 13.36 1.22 -16.87
N PHE A 282 12.87 0.79 -15.71
CA PHE A 282 13.05 -0.55 -15.16
C PHE A 282 11.83 -1.46 -15.43
N ASN A 283 10.83 -0.96 -16.19
CA ASN A 283 9.62 -1.69 -16.58
C ASN A 283 9.89 -2.68 -17.72
N GLU A 284 10.88 -3.54 -17.54
CA GLU A 284 11.29 -4.56 -18.49
C GLU A 284 10.77 -5.92 -18.00
N ASP A 285 9.92 -6.55 -18.82
CA ASP A 285 9.34 -7.87 -18.53
C ASP A 285 10.44 -8.93 -18.49
N ASN A 286 11.54 -8.72 -19.21
CA ASN A 286 12.70 -9.60 -19.18
C ASN A 286 13.49 -9.42 -17.86
N PRO A 287 13.55 -10.44 -16.98
CA PRO A 287 14.19 -10.32 -15.67
C PRO A 287 15.69 -10.03 -15.77
N MET A 288 16.40 -10.56 -16.78
CA MET A 288 17.85 -10.34 -16.94
C MET A 288 18.14 -8.89 -17.33
N ARG A 289 17.31 -8.29 -18.19
CA ARG A 289 17.47 -6.88 -18.57
C ARG A 289 17.10 -5.94 -17.43
N ARG A 290 16.07 -6.27 -16.65
CA ARG A 290 15.73 -5.52 -15.44
C ARG A 290 16.85 -5.58 -14.40
N GLU A 291 17.40 -6.77 -14.16
CA GLU A 291 18.57 -6.95 -13.30
C GLU A 291 19.75 -6.12 -13.79
N ARG A 292 20.08 -6.18 -15.09
CA ARG A 292 21.13 -5.34 -15.67
C ARG A 292 20.94 -3.85 -15.36
N ALA A 293 19.73 -3.33 -15.55
CA ALA A 293 19.41 -1.94 -15.24
C ALA A 293 19.57 -1.61 -13.76
N LEU A 294 19.07 -2.48 -12.87
CA LEU A 294 19.18 -2.29 -11.42
C LEU A 294 20.63 -2.35 -10.94
N ILE A 295 21.43 -3.31 -11.43
CA ILE A 295 22.84 -3.42 -11.04
C ILE A 295 23.66 -2.25 -11.57
N ASN A 296 23.45 -1.80 -12.81
CA ASN A 296 24.11 -0.59 -13.32
C ASN A 296 23.73 0.65 -12.49
N TRP A 297 22.48 0.77 -12.06
CA TRP A 297 22.05 1.84 -11.15
C TRP A 297 22.72 1.74 -9.78
N LEU A 298 22.65 0.57 -9.11
CA LEU A 298 23.24 0.36 -7.79
C LEU A 298 24.76 0.59 -7.79
N ALA A 299 25.45 0.20 -8.87
CA ALA A 299 26.89 0.41 -9.01
C ALA A 299 27.29 1.90 -9.05
N VAL A 300 26.44 2.76 -9.62
CA VAL A 300 26.72 4.21 -9.73
C VAL A 300 26.01 5.03 -8.65
N ARG A 301 25.04 4.47 -7.92
CA ARG A 301 24.13 5.21 -7.02
C ARG A 301 24.87 6.18 -6.08
N GLU A 302 25.85 5.68 -5.33
CA GLU A 302 26.61 6.49 -4.36
C GLU A 302 27.43 7.60 -5.03
N SER A 303 28.16 7.27 -6.10
CA SER A 303 29.00 8.24 -6.80
C SER A 303 28.16 9.27 -7.58
N TRP A 304 26.99 8.87 -8.10
CA TRP A 304 26.01 9.76 -8.69
C TRP A 304 25.46 10.76 -7.67
N PHE A 305 25.11 10.30 -6.46
CA PHE A 305 24.67 11.17 -5.39
C PHE A 305 25.77 12.11 -4.89
N GLY A 306 27.01 11.64 -4.79
CA GLY A 306 28.17 12.50 -4.53
C GLY A 306 28.35 13.57 -5.61
N HIS A 307 28.17 13.21 -6.89
CA HIS A 307 28.21 14.15 -8.00
C HIS A 307 27.10 15.21 -7.93
N LEU A 308 25.86 14.80 -7.62
CA LEU A 308 24.73 15.71 -7.45
C LEU A 308 24.93 16.65 -6.25
N ALA A 309 25.47 16.15 -5.14
CA ALA A 309 25.78 16.97 -3.97
C ALA A 309 26.81 18.08 -4.27
N GLN A 310 27.80 17.77 -5.12
CA GLN A 310 28.82 18.75 -5.54
C GLN A 310 28.29 19.73 -6.58
N SER A 311 27.47 19.25 -7.52
CA SER A 311 27.00 20.06 -8.66
C SER A 311 25.75 20.90 -8.34
N GLY A 312 24.99 20.51 -7.32
CA GLY A 312 23.70 21.11 -6.98
C GLY A 312 22.60 20.81 -8.02
N LEU A 313 21.39 21.30 -7.75
CA LEU A 313 20.22 21.16 -8.64
C LEU A 313 19.81 22.48 -9.31
N GLU A 314 20.67 23.49 -9.30
CA GLU A 314 20.34 24.83 -9.82
C GLU A 314 20.44 24.94 -11.36
N GLY A 315 21.00 23.92 -12.03
CA GLY A 315 21.11 23.85 -13.49
C GLY A 315 19.96 23.12 -14.20
N GLU A 316 20.06 22.96 -15.53
CA GLU A 316 19.23 21.98 -16.24
C GLU A 316 19.88 20.58 -16.17
N PRO A 317 19.07 19.51 -16.00
CA PRO A 317 19.62 18.14 -16.10
C PRO A 317 20.26 17.92 -17.46
N GLN A 318 21.30 17.09 -17.52
CA GLN A 318 22.09 16.87 -18.74
C GLN A 318 21.63 15.67 -19.56
N LEU A 319 21.12 14.62 -18.89
CA LEU A 319 20.81 13.33 -19.51
C LEU A 319 19.35 13.26 -19.94
N ASP A 320 19.12 12.87 -21.20
CA ASP A 320 17.78 12.59 -21.70
C ASP A 320 17.32 11.15 -21.42
N ARG A 321 16.07 10.83 -21.79
CA ARG A 321 15.51 9.47 -21.65
C ARG A 321 16.36 8.40 -22.31
N GLU A 322 16.92 8.69 -23.47
CA GLU A 322 17.69 7.73 -24.25
C GLU A 322 19.10 7.56 -23.67
N ASP A 323 19.70 8.62 -23.12
CA ASP A 323 20.96 8.57 -22.39
C ASP A 323 20.85 7.62 -21.20
N TRP A 324 19.81 7.79 -20.37
CA TRP A 324 19.53 6.89 -19.25
C TRP A 324 19.31 5.45 -19.71
N ARG A 325 18.50 5.23 -20.75
CA ARG A 325 18.25 3.89 -21.31
C ARG A 325 19.53 3.22 -21.80
N HIS A 326 20.41 3.98 -22.45
CA HIS A 326 21.69 3.49 -22.93
C HIS A 326 22.62 3.09 -21.79
N PHE A 327 22.71 3.91 -20.73
CA PHE A 327 23.49 3.60 -19.54
C PHE A 327 22.96 2.35 -18.80
N LEU A 328 21.66 2.32 -18.50
CA LEU A 328 21.03 1.23 -17.74
C LEU A 328 21.10 -0.13 -18.47
N SER A 329 21.09 -0.12 -19.81
CA SER A 329 21.22 -1.34 -20.62
C SER A 329 22.66 -1.65 -21.08
N HIS A 330 23.65 -0.88 -20.59
CA HIS A 330 25.04 -1.02 -21.02
C HIS A 330 25.65 -2.32 -20.49
N ILE A 331 26.40 -3.01 -21.34
CA ILE A 331 27.08 -4.27 -21.01
C ILE A 331 28.60 -4.04 -21.10
N PRO A 332 29.41 -4.72 -20.27
CA PRO A 332 30.86 -4.50 -20.19
C PRO A 332 31.57 -4.62 -21.55
N GLU A 333 31.13 -5.53 -22.40
CA GLU A 333 31.71 -5.82 -23.72
C GLU A 333 31.64 -4.64 -24.70
N ARG A 334 30.78 -3.65 -24.42
CA ARG A 334 30.67 -2.44 -25.25
C ARG A 334 31.81 -1.44 -25.02
N GLY A 335 32.56 -1.58 -23.91
CA GLY A 335 33.62 -0.66 -23.50
C GLY A 335 33.06 0.64 -22.91
N ALA A 336 33.75 1.76 -23.14
CA ALA A 336 33.38 3.08 -22.62
C ALA A 336 31.93 3.48 -22.94
N PHE A 337 31.25 4.12 -21.99
CA PHE A 337 29.86 4.56 -22.09
C PHE A 337 29.68 5.64 -23.16
N GLN A 338 30.63 6.59 -23.26
CA GLN A 338 30.57 7.68 -24.22
C GLN A 338 30.64 7.28 -25.71
N ARG A 339 30.95 6.00 -26.00
CA ARG A 339 31.20 5.48 -27.36
C ARG A 339 30.08 5.81 -28.36
N ARG A 340 28.82 5.82 -27.92
CA ARG A 340 27.67 6.17 -28.77
C ARG A 340 27.08 7.55 -28.48
N ARG A 341 27.24 8.07 -27.26
CA ARG A 341 26.58 9.28 -26.78
C ARG A 341 27.54 10.05 -25.88
N LYS A 342 27.95 11.24 -26.29
CA LYS A 342 28.93 12.08 -25.57
C LYS A 342 28.49 12.41 -24.14
N ASN A 343 27.19 12.57 -23.92
CA ASN A 343 26.63 12.86 -22.59
C ASN A 343 26.89 11.74 -21.57
N LEU A 344 27.21 10.52 -22.01
CA LEU A 344 27.50 9.40 -21.13
C LEU A 344 28.94 9.39 -20.60
N ALA A 345 29.79 10.35 -21.01
CA ALA A 345 31.15 10.48 -20.50
C ALA A 345 31.22 10.68 -18.98
N ILE A 346 30.15 11.21 -18.37
CA ILE A 346 30.02 11.30 -16.91
C ILE A 346 30.10 9.91 -16.25
N PHE A 347 29.51 8.87 -16.86
CA PHE A 347 29.55 7.52 -16.32
C PHE A 347 30.92 6.86 -16.48
N ASP A 348 31.71 7.26 -17.48
CA ASP A 348 33.11 6.83 -17.58
C ASP A 348 33.96 7.40 -16.41
N GLN A 349 33.58 8.55 -15.85
CA GLN A 349 34.24 9.14 -14.68
C GLN A 349 33.76 8.50 -13.37
N LEU A 350 32.45 8.26 -13.26
CA LEU A 350 31.83 7.71 -12.05
C LEU A 350 32.04 6.18 -11.90
N LEU A 351 32.25 5.48 -13.02
CA LEU A 351 32.56 4.06 -13.10
C LEU A 351 33.80 3.84 -13.99
N PRO A 352 35.02 4.14 -13.50
CA PRO A 352 36.23 4.08 -14.32
C PRO A 352 36.58 2.66 -14.80
N GLN A 353 36.08 1.63 -14.11
CA GLN A 353 36.23 0.23 -14.53
C GLN A 353 35.18 -0.21 -15.56
N GLY A 354 34.28 0.69 -15.98
CA GLY A 354 33.19 0.41 -16.90
C GLY A 354 31.96 -0.20 -16.21
N ALA A 355 31.05 -0.74 -17.02
CA ALA A 355 29.85 -1.39 -16.50
C ALA A 355 30.21 -2.67 -15.71
N PRO A 356 29.48 -2.98 -14.62
CA PRO A 356 29.75 -4.14 -13.79
C PRO A 356 29.54 -5.46 -14.56
N VAL A 357 30.42 -6.44 -14.33
CA VAL A 357 30.20 -7.81 -14.81
C VAL A 357 29.20 -8.47 -13.88
N ILE A 358 28.16 -9.10 -14.46
CA ILE A 358 27.14 -9.81 -13.70
C ILE A 358 27.43 -11.30 -13.86
N SER A 359 28.05 -11.91 -12.86
CA SER A 359 28.34 -13.35 -12.83
C SER A 359 27.01 -14.12 -12.86
N PRO A 360 26.79 -15.06 -13.80
CA PRO A 360 25.57 -15.86 -13.83
C PRO A 360 25.52 -16.90 -12.69
N ASP A 361 26.69 -17.32 -12.19
CA ASP A 361 26.83 -18.40 -11.21
C ASP A 361 26.75 -17.91 -9.76
N GLU A 362 26.89 -16.61 -9.53
CA GLU A 362 26.80 -16.01 -8.20
C GLU A 362 25.32 -15.79 -7.81
N SER A 363 24.92 -16.43 -6.72
CA SER A 363 23.59 -16.25 -6.15
C SER A 363 23.44 -14.87 -5.50
N THR A 364 24.48 -14.34 -4.85
CA THR A 364 24.43 -13.07 -4.14
C THR A 364 25.43 -12.12 -4.77
N LEU A 365 24.94 -11.00 -5.31
CA LEU A 365 25.78 -10.01 -5.97
C LEU A 365 26.28 -8.97 -4.95
N PRO A 366 27.47 -8.39 -5.14
CA PRO A 366 28.07 -7.41 -4.21
C PRO A 366 27.44 -6.01 -4.32
N TYR A 367 26.16 -5.94 -4.69
CA TYR A 367 25.40 -4.70 -4.84
C TYR A 367 24.27 -4.70 -3.82
N GLN A 368 24.06 -3.56 -3.17
CA GLN A 368 23.06 -3.44 -2.12
C GLN A 368 22.31 -2.12 -2.23
N TRP A 369 21.04 -2.16 -1.86
CA TRP A 369 20.25 -0.96 -1.61
C TRP A 369 20.25 -0.73 -0.09
N PHE A 370 21.06 0.22 0.37
CA PHE A 370 21.43 0.36 1.78
C PHE A 370 21.89 -1.00 2.35
N ASN A 371 21.27 -1.49 3.42
CA ASN A 371 21.64 -2.75 4.07
C ASN A 371 21.00 -3.98 3.42
N ARG A 372 20.34 -3.85 2.26
CA ARG A 372 19.67 -4.96 1.55
C ARG A 372 20.50 -5.41 0.35
N LEU A 373 21.18 -6.54 0.50
CA LEU A 373 21.93 -7.18 -0.59
C LEU A 373 21.01 -7.62 -1.73
N TYR A 374 21.54 -7.52 -2.95
CA TYR A 374 20.89 -8.05 -4.14
C TYR A 374 21.15 -9.57 -4.22
N ASP A 375 20.27 -10.34 -3.59
CA ASP A 375 20.40 -11.80 -3.47
C ASP A 375 19.38 -12.55 -4.34
N ARG A 376 19.88 -13.31 -5.31
CA ARG A 376 19.11 -14.22 -6.18
C ARG A 376 18.88 -15.58 -5.54
N GLY A 377 19.75 -16.00 -4.62
CA GLY A 377 19.68 -17.31 -3.97
C GLY A 377 18.73 -17.35 -2.77
N GLY A 378 18.41 -16.18 -2.22
CA GLY A 378 17.52 -16.02 -1.08
C GLY A 378 16.03 -16.06 -1.43
N ASP A 379 15.20 -15.45 -0.58
CA ASP A 379 13.76 -15.38 -0.80
C ASP A 379 13.43 -14.49 -2.00
N ALA A 380 12.81 -15.08 -3.02
CA ALA A 380 12.35 -14.37 -4.21
C ALA A 380 11.42 -13.19 -3.89
N LYS A 381 10.65 -13.26 -2.80
CA LYS A 381 9.79 -12.15 -2.34
C LYS A 381 10.62 -10.97 -1.83
N GLU A 382 11.67 -11.23 -1.06
CA GLU A 382 12.59 -10.20 -0.57
C GLU A 382 13.37 -9.56 -1.71
N LEU A 383 13.82 -10.35 -2.70
CA LEU A 383 14.45 -9.80 -3.89
C LEU A 383 13.49 -8.86 -4.64
N ILE A 384 12.24 -9.29 -4.88
CA ILE A 384 11.22 -8.45 -5.54
C ILE A 384 10.94 -7.19 -4.72
N LEU A 385 10.86 -7.30 -3.40
CA LEU A 385 10.69 -6.15 -2.52
C LEU A 385 11.84 -5.16 -2.66
N THR A 386 13.09 -5.62 -2.63
CA THR A 386 14.28 -4.80 -2.86
C THR A 386 14.25 -4.10 -4.22
N GLN A 387 13.88 -4.82 -5.30
CA GLN A 387 13.71 -4.23 -6.63
C GLN A 387 12.64 -3.11 -6.62
N ARG A 388 11.52 -3.32 -5.91
CA ARG A 388 10.46 -2.31 -5.77
C ARG A 388 10.90 -1.10 -4.96
N LEU A 389 11.69 -1.29 -3.90
CA LEU A 389 12.21 -0.21 -3.06
C LEU A 389 13.18 0.70 -3.83
N ILE A 390 14.05 0.12 -4.65
CA ILE A 390 14.94 0.90 -5.55
C ILE A 390 14.11 1.77 -6.49
N MET A 391 13.07 1.21 -7.11
CA MET A 391 12.21 1.96 -8.03
C MET A 391 11.38 3.02 -7.31
N TRP A 392 10.90 2.72 -6.10
CA TRP A 392 10.18 3.68 -5.28
C TRP A 392 11.07 4.86 -4.90
N GLU A 393 12.31 4.62 -4.49
CA GLU A 393 13.29 5.68 -4.19
C GLU A 393 13.47 6.62 -5.41
N LEU A 394 13.66 6.04 -6.60
CA LEU A 394 13.85 6.82 -7.82
C LEU A 394 12.63 7.68 -8.17
N ASP A 395 11.42 7.12 -8.05
CA ASP A 395 10.18 7.84 -8.31
C ASP A 395 9.94 8.94 -7.26
N GLU A 396 10.22 8.65 -5.99
CA GLU A 396 10.08 9.58 -4.87
C GLU A 396 11.05 10.77 -4.98
N LEU A 397 12.33 10.52 -5.27
CA LEU A 397 13.32 11.58 -5.46
C LEU A 397 13.02 12.42 -6.71
N SER A 398 12.61 11.77 -7.80
CA SER A 398 12.22 12.48 -9.04
C SER A 398 11.01 13.40 -8.79
N PHE A 399 9.99 12.91 -8.08
CA PHE A 399 8.82 13.70 -7.72
C PHE A 399 9.18 14.92 -6.86
N ARG A 400 10.06 14.76 -5.86
CA ARG A 400 10.57 15.86 -5.03
C ARG A 400 11.25 16.95 -5.86
N ILE A 401 12.15 16.54 -6.75
CA ILE A 401 12.88 17.46 -7.62
C ILE A 401 11.90 18.23 -8.52
N GLU A 402 10.85 17.59 -9.00
CA GLU A 402 9.83 18.24 -9.81
C GLU A 402 8.97 19.23 -9.01
N CYS A 403 8.62 18.92 -7.76
CA CYS A 403 7.97 19.87 -6.86
C CYS A 403 8.83 21.11 -6.64
N LEU A 404 10.13 20.93 -6.37
CA LEU A 404 11.08 22.03 -6.20
C LEU A 404 11.26 22.83 -7.49
N SER A 405 11.34 22.16 -8.64
CA SER A 405 11.46 22.81 -9.95
C SER A 405 10.24 23.67 -10.26
N LEU A 406 9.03 23.16 -9.99
CA LEU A 406 7.79 23.92 -10.19
C LEU A 406 7.71 25.12 -9.25
N GLN A 407 8.03 24.93 -7.96
CA GLN A 407 8.09 26.05 -7.01
C GLN A 407 9.11 27.11 -7.44
N GLY A 408 10.29 26.69 -7.91
CA GLY A 408 11.31 27.58 -8.45
C GLY A 408 10.78 28.40 -9.62
N LYS A 409 10.10 27.74 -10.57
CA LYS A 409 9.52 28.40 -11.73
C LYS A 409 8.42 29.41 -11.37
N ILE A 410 7.55 29.06 -10.42
CA ILE A 410 6.51 29.95 -9.91
C ILE A 410 7.14 31.17 -9.22
N SER A 411 8.18 30.96 -8.42
CA SER A 411 8.90 32.03 -7.73
C SER A 411 9.66 32.96 -8.68
N GLU A 412 10.23 32.42 -9.76
CA GLU A 412 10.83 33.21 -10.84
C GLU A 412 9.80 34.12 -11.50
N ASN A 413 8.65 33.56 -11.89
CA ASN A 413 7.57 34.30 -12.53
C ASN A 413 7.00 35.39 -11.61
N ALA A 414 6.89 35.10 -10.31
CA ALA A 414 6.43 36.04 -9.28
C ALA A 414 7.51 37.05 -8.83
N LYS A 415 8.76 36.90 -9.30
CA LYS A 415 9.92 37.72 -8.90
C LYS A 415 10.18 37.73 -7.38
N HIS A 416 9.94 36.60 -6.71
CA HIS A 416 10.30 36.44 -5.30
C HIS A 416 11.81 36.59 -5.10
N SER A 417 12.17 37.22 -3.99
CA SER A 417 13.55 37.33 -3.48
C SER A 417 14.14 35.96 -3.14
N GLU A 418 15.47 35.89 -2.98
CA GLU A 418 16.12 34.62 -2.63
C GLU A 418 15.73 34.12 -1.23
N ASP A 419 15.52 35.04 -0.28
CA ASP A 419 15.04 34.70 1.06
C ASP A 419 13.65 34.04 1.02
N GLU A 420 12.73 34.60 0.22
CA GLU A 420 11.39 34.02 0.03
C GLU A 420 11.46 32.65 -0.66
N ARG A 421 12.31 32.51 -1.68
CA ARG A 421 12.54 31.21 -2.36
C ARG A 421 13.05 30.16 -1.38
N GLN A 422 13.96 30.55 -0.49
CA GLN A 422 14.50 29.64 0.51
C GLN A 422 13.45 29.24 1.56
N VAL A 423 12.55 30.15 1.94
CA VAL A 423 11.40 29.83 2.80
C VAL A 423 10.50 28.78 2.15
N TYR A 424 10.13 28.95 0.87
CA TYR A 424 9.31 27.97 0.17
C TYR A 424 10.01 26.62 -0.01
N ARG A 425 11.32 26.61 -0.30
CA ARG A 425 12.12 25.38 -0.36
C ARG A 425 12.09 24.63 0.98
N LYS A 426 12.25 25.34 2.09
CA LYS A 426 12.19 24.76 3.44
C LYS A 426 10.80 24.24 3.78
N GLN A 427 9.74 24.94 3.38
CA GLN A 427 8.36 24.49 3.57
C GLN A 427 8.03 23.25 2.73
N LEU A 428 8.50 23.17 1.48
CA LEU A 428 8.38 21.94 0.71
C LEU A 428 9.17 20.80 1.37
N ALA A 429 10.40 21.06 1.81
CA ALA A 429 11.24 20.08 2.48
C ALA A 429 10.57 19.49 3.74
N SER A 430 9.73 20.25 4.46
CA SER A 430 9.03 19.74 5.65
C SER A 430 8.01 18.63 5.34
N ALA A 431 7.51 18.54 4.10
CA ALA A 431 6.69 17.41 3.65
C ALA A 431 7.45 16.07 3.69
N TRP A 432 8.77 16.14 3.72
CA TRP A 432 9.68 14.99 3.71
C TRP A 432 10.65 14.98 4.89
N GLU A 433 10.48 15.85 5.88
CA GLU A 433 11.37 15.97 7.08
C GLU A 433 11.44 14.68 7.90
N GLN A 434 10.45 13.80 7.74
CA GLN A 434 10.46 12.49 8.38
C GLN A 434 11.39 11.48 7.69
N TYR A 435 12.01 11.82 6.56
CA TYR A 435 13.06 11.00 5.94
C TYR A 435 14.42 11.59 6.27
N ASP A 436 15.38 10.70 6.57
CA ASP A 436 16.77 11.09 6.76
C ASP A 436 17.42 11.37 5.40
N MET A 437 17.63 12.65 5.11
CA MET A 437 18.07 13.14 3.81
C MET A 437 19.47 13.74 3.89
N GLU A 438 20.34 13.40 2.94
CA GLU A 438 21.65 14.02 2.76
C GLU A 438 21.52 15.22 1.82
N HIS A 439 22.03 16.38 2.24
CA HIS A 439 21.99 17.65 1.48
C HIS A 439 20.60 18.09 0.98
N GLY A 440 19.52 17.48 1.48
CA GLY A 440 18.16 17.67 0.97
C GLY A 440 17.91 17.08 -0.43
N LEU A 441 18.81 16.23 -0.93
CA LEU A 441 18.81 15.72 -2.31
C LEU A 441 18.46 14.24 -2.42
N TYR A 442 19.00 13.40 -1.54
CA TYR A 442 18.83 11.95 -1.58
C TYR A 442 18.76 11.36 -0.16
N PHE A 443 18.32 10.11 -0.06
CA PHE A 443 18.19 9.42 1.23
C PHE A 443 19.56 9.04 1.79
N LYS A 444 19.84 9.46 3.02
CA LYS A 444 21.07 9.12 3.75
C LYS A 444 21.05 7.68 4.27
N SER A 445 19.87 7.24 4.72
CA SER A 445 19.64 5.90 5.24
C SER A 445 18.34 5.31 4.68
N ALA A 446 18.23 3.98 4.71
CA ALA A 446 16.99 3.32 4.30
C ALA A 446 15.83 3.83 5.19
N PRO A 447 14.70 4.24 4.59
CA PRO A 447 13.55 4.65 5.39
C PRO A 447 13.12 3.54 6.34
N SER A 448 12.86 3.87 7.60
CA SER A 448 12.41 2.88 8.59
C SER A 448 10.95 2.47 8.38
N GLU A 449 10.12 3.33 7.82
CA GLU A 449 8.67 3.20 7.73
C GLU A 449 8.08 3.89 6.48
N ASP A 450 6.82 3.56 6.17
CA ASP A 450 6.02 4.23 5.13
C ASP A 450 5.63 5.66 5.57
N ARG A 451 6.23 6.68 4.95
CA ARG A 451 6.09 8.11 5.31
C ARG A 451 5.74 8.98 4.08
N GLY A 452 5.52 10.27 4.31
CA GLY A 452 5.20 11.23 3.24
C GLY A 452 3.75 11.15 2.73
N ILE A 453 3.46 11.83 1.63
CA ILE A 453 2.08 12.00 1.12
C ILE A 453 1.40 10.71 0.67
N GLY A 454 2.19 9.69 0.31
CA GLY A 454 1.72 8.37 -0.08
C GLY A 454 1.49 7.41 1.08
N SER A 455 1.82 7.83 2.31
CA SER A 455 1.76 6.94 3.47
C SER A 455 0.34 6.50 3.79
N VAL A 456 0.20 5.21 4.12
CA VAL A 456 -1.04 4.65 4.65
C VAL A 456 -1.24 5.01 6.13
N ILE A 457 -0.19 5.50 6.79
CA ILE A 457 -0.20 5.90 8.19
C ILE A 457 -0.64 7.37 8.27
N TRP A 458 -1.75 7.61 8.95
CA TRP A 458 -2.40 8.93 9.03
C TRP A 458 -1.47 10.00 9.63
N ASN A 459 -0.73 9.62 10.67
CA ASN A 459 0.21 10.50 11.39
C ASN A 459 1.42 10.91 10.55
N TYR A 460 1.70 10.21 9.45
CA TYR A 460 2.78 10.58 8.52
C TYR A 460 2.22 11.28 7.28
N SER A 461 1.10 10.79 6.74
CA SER A 461 0.53 11.36 5.52
C SER A 461 -0.15 12.71 5.70
N VAL A 462 -0.92 12.94 6.78
CA VAL A 462 -1.62 14.21 6.98
C VAL A 462 -0.65 15.39 7.14
N PRO A 463 0.39 15.32 7.97
CA PRO A 463 1.38 16.41 8.06
C PRO A 463 2.08 16.67 6.73
N ALA A 464 2.44 15.62 5.97
CA ALA A 464 3.08 15.77 4.67
C ALA A 464 2.15 16.46 3.65
N ILE A 465 0.86 16.11 3.65
CA ILE A 465 -0.15 16.74 2.79
C ILE A 465 -0.33 18.21 3.16
N GLU A 466 -0.41 18.53 4.44
CA GLU A 466 -0.54 19.91 4.93
C GLU A 466 0.69 20.75 4.57
N ALA A 467 1.89 20.20 4.68
CA ALA A 467 3.13 20.87 4.27
C ALA A 467 3.15 21.21 2.77
N ILE A 468 2.82 20.24 1.90
CA ILE A 468 2.69 20.50 0.45
C ILE A 468 1.57 21.50 0.18
N ARG A 469 0.44 21.38 0.86
CA ARG A 469 -0.71 22.27 0.71
C ARG A 469 -0.35 23.73 1.00
N GLN A 470 0.40 24.00 2.08
CA GLN A 470 0.79 25.38 2.45
C GLN A 470 1.53 26.08 1.32
N VAL A 471 2.42 25.36 0.63
CA VAL A 471 3.16 25.91 -0.51
C VAL A 471 2.24 26.07 -1.71
N ILE A 472 1.50 25.02 -2.09
CA ILE A 472 0.62 25.04 -3.26
C ILE A 472 -0.52 26.07 -3.13
N ALA A 473 -1.02 26.32 -1.91
CA ALA A 473 -2.05 27.32 -1.64
C ALA A 473 -1.58 28.76 -1.94
N SER A 474 -0.27 29.01 -1.94
CA SER A 474 0.32 30.30 -2.31
C SER A 474 0.45 30.50 -3.83
N TRP A 475 0.25 29.44 -4.62
CA TRP A 475 0.43 29.52 -6.07
C TRP A 475 -0.70 30.30 -6.76
N PRO A 476 -0.40 30.98 -7.86
CA PRO A 476 -1.42 31.67 -8.65
C PRO A 476 -2.52 30.71 -9.11
N GLY A 477 -3.78 31.06 -8.86
CA GLY A 477 -4.93 30.27 -9.30
C GLY A 477 -5.26 29.05 -8.42
N ALA A 478 -4.64 28.91 -7.24
CA ALA A 478 -4.98 27.83 -6.31
C ALA A 478 -6.47 27.87 -5.91
N PRO A 479 -7.23 26.76 -6.06
CA PRO A 479 -8.64 26.70 -5.71
C PRO A 479 -8.89 26.84 -4.21
N GLU A 480 -10.06 27.38 -3.83
CA GLU A 480 -10.45 27.59 -2.42
C GLU A 480 -10.38 26.30 -1.58
N SER A 481 -10.63 25.14 -2.19
CA SER A 481 -10.53 23.84 -1.52
C SER A 481 -9.11 23.51 -1.03
N ILE A 482 -8.06 24.11 -1.62
CA ILE A 482 -6.67 23.93 -1.21
C ILE A 482 -6.26 24.97 -0.15
N LYS A 483 -6.97 26.10 -0.07
CA LYS A 483 -6.63 27.18 0.88
C LYS A 483 -6.99 26.83 2.32
N ALA A 484 -7.98 25.98 2.54
CA ALA A 484 -8.37 25.51 3.87
C ALA A 484 -7.30 24.57 4.47
N SER A 485 -6.80 24.89 5.66
CA SER A 485 -5.84 24.06 6.40
C SER A 485 -6.48 22.82 7.02
N LEU A 486 -5.70 21.76 7.15
CA LEU A 486 -6.06 20.63 8.00
C LEU A 486 -5.98 21.01 9.49
N VAL A 487 -6.80 20.35 10.32
CA VAL A 487 -6.98 20.69 11.74
C VAL A 487 -5.93 19.98 12.61
N ILE A 488 -5.58 20.61 13.74
CA ILE A 488 -4.76 20.02 14.81
C ILE A 488 -5.68 19.74 16.01
N PRO A 489 -5.64 18.54 16.62
CA PRO A 489 -4.71 17.43 16.35
C PRO A 489 -5.09 16.63 15.09
N VAL A 490 -4.12 15.92 14.51
CA VAL A 490 -4.20 15.26 13.17
C VAL A 490 -5.41 14.32 13.05
N GLU A 491 -5.79 13.69 14.15
CA GLU A 491 -6.91 12.76 14.31
C GLU A 491 -8.27 13.43 14.14
N SER A 492 -8.33 14.76 14.24
CA SER A 492 -9.57 15.54 14.05
C SER A 492 -9.97 15.67 12.58
N ASN A 493 -9.06 15.34 11.65
CA ASN A 493 -9.35 15.40 10.23
C ASN A 493 -10.13 14.15 9.78
N THR A 494 -11.27 14.35 9.12
CA THR A 494 -12.04 13.25 8.56
C THR A 494 -11.44 12.78 7.23
N ILE A 495 -11.65 11.51 6.89
CA ILE A 495 -11.14 10.93 5.64
C ILE A 495 -11.67 11.62 4.38
N PRO A 496 -12.97 11.91 4.25
CA PRO A 496 -13.46 12.63 3.08
C PRO A 496 -12.80 13.99 2.89
N VAL A 497 -12.49 14.70 3.99
CA VAL A 497 -11.81 16.00 3.93
C VAL A 497 -10.39 15.83 3.38
N VAL A 498 -9.60 14.91 3.94
CA VAL A 498 -8.21 14.69 3.48
C VAL A 498 -8.18 14.12 2.06
N GLN A 499 -9.09 13.21 1.69
CA GLN A 499 -9.18 12.67 0.33
C GLN A 499 -9.58 13.73 -0.70
N SER A 500 -10.54 14.59 -0.36
CA SER A 500 -10.92 15.73 -1.19
C SER A 500 -9.74 16.66 -1.41
N LEU A 501 -9.00 16.98 -0.34
CA LEU A 501 -7.79 17.79 -0.42
C LEU A 501 -6.69 17.13 -1.26
N ARG A 502 -6.39 15.84 -1.06
CA ARG A 502 -5.42 15.08 -1.88
C ARG A 502 -5.77 15.14 -3.36
N THR A 503 -7.04 14.93 -3.69
CA THR A 503 -7.53 14.97 -5.07
C THR A 503 -7.39 16.38 -5.66
N ALA A 504 -7.75 17.41 -4.90
CA ALA A 504 -7.62 18.80 -5.33
C ALA A 504 -6.15 19.19 -5.55
N LEU A 505 -5.25 18.81 -4.63
CA LEU A 505 -3.80 19.03 -4.73
C LEU A 505 -3.23 18.33 -5.96
N ALA A 506 -3.51 17.05 -6.15
CA ALA A 506 -3.00 16.27 -7.27
C ALA A 506 -3.44 16.86 -8.63
N ARG A 507 -4.73 17.20 -8.76
CA ARG A 507 -5.28 17.82 -9.96
C ARG A 507 -4.62 19.17 -10.26
N PHE A 508 -4.60 20.06 -9.27
CA PHE A 508 -4.04 21.39 -9.44
C PHE A 508 -2.54 21.35 -9.71
N PHE A 509 -1.79 20.46 -9.04
CA PHE A 509 -0.38 20.25 -9.31
C PHE A 509 -0.14 19.79 -10.74
N CYS A 510 -0.81 18.74 -11.21
CA CYS A 510 -0.59 18.20 -12.56
C CYS A 510 -0.89 19.24 -13.65
N GLN A 511 -2.00 19.97 -13.52
CA GLN A 511 -2.39 21.05 -14.43
C GLN A 511 -1.37 22.20 -14.40
N THR A 512 -0.96 22.63 -13.22
CA THR A 512 0.00 23.72 -13.06
C THR A 512 1.36 23.32 -13.63
N TYR A 513 1.82 22.10 -13.35
CA TYR A 513 3.06 21.57 -13.89
C TYR A 513 3.06 21.54 -15.43
N HIS A 514 1.99 21.01 -16.03
CA HIS A 514 1.85 21.02 -17.49
C HIS A 514 1.82 22.44 -18.05
N SER A 515 1.10 23.37 -17.42
CA SER A 515 1.05 24.77 -17.88
C SER A 515 2.42 25.46 -17.87
N GLN A 516 3.28 25.14 -16.90
CA GLN A 516 4.59 25.78 -16.73
C GLN A 516 5.68 25.12 -17.58
N PHE A 517 5.65 23.80 -17.72
CA PHE A 517 6.72 23.04 -18.37
C PHE A 517 6.32 22.43 -19.73
N SER A 518 5.04 22.51 -20.10
CA SER A 518 4.46 21.84 -21.28
C SER A 518 4.79 20.35 -21.33
N ARG A 519 4.85 19.70 -20.17
CA ARG A 519 5.10 18.26 -20.01
C ARG A 519 4.37 17.70 -18.80
N PHE A 520 4.21 16.39 -18.75
CA PHE A 520 3.62 15.72 -17.59
C PHE A 520 4.63 15.53 -16.46
N PRO A 521 4.20 15.68 -15.20
CA PRO A 521 5.06 15.41 -14.06
C PRO A 521 5.25 13.91 -13.81
N MET A 522 6.34 13.59 -13.12
CA MET A 522 6.50 12.36 -12.38
C MET A 522 5.51 12.31 -11.22
N LEU A 523 4.90 11.14 -11.03
CA LEU A 523 3.88 10.94 -10.01
C LEU A 523 4.48 10.21 -8.80
N PRO A 524 4.06 10.55 -7.58
CA PRO A 524 4.46 9.82 -6.38
C PRO A 524 3.93 8.39 -6.41
N THR A 525 4.71 7.45 -5.86
CA THR A 525 4.34 6.04 -5.74
C THR A 525 4.21 5.62 -4.28
N GLN A 526 3.42 4.58 -4.05
CA GLN A 526 3.23 3.99 -2.74
C GLN A 526 4.47 3.23 -2.29
N PHE A 527 4.86 3.43 -1.04
CA PHE A 527 5.95 2.70 -0.40
C PHE A 527 5.69 1.18 -0.45
N PRO A 528 6.63 0.36 -0.95
CA PRO A 528 6.46 -1.09 -1.01
C PRO A 528 6.30 -1.72 0.39
N ILE A 529 5.20 -2.46 0.58
CA ILE A 529 4.91 -3.23 1.79
C ILE A 529 4.65 -4.72 1.45
N PRO A 530 4.88 -5.68 2.37
CA PRO A 530 5.42 -5.49 3.73
C PRO A 530 6.90 -5.11 3.69
N TYR A 531 7.30 -4.15 4.52
CA TYR A 531 8.69 -3.74 4.71
C TYR A 531 8.99 -3.72 6.20
N VAL A 532 10.03 -4.46 6.60
CA VAL A 532 10.58 -4.43 7.95
C VAL A 532 11.99 -3.91 7.83
N PHE A 533 12.29 -2.85 8.57
CA PHE A 533 13.64 -2.33 8.72
C PHE A 533 14.37 -3.21 9.74
N ASP A 534 15.30 -4.04 9.28
CA ASP A 534 16.19 -4.77 10.17
C ASP A 534 17.32 -3.84 10.62
N SER A 535 17.23 -3.36 11.86
CA SER A 535 18.21 -2.46 12.47
C SER A 535 19.50 -3.15 12.91
N LYS A 536 19.77 -4.38 12.44
CA LYS A 536 21.00 -5.09 12.81
C LYS A 536 22.18 -4.43 12.11
N CYS A 537 22.83 -3.49 12.80
CA CYS A 537 24.24 -3.22 12.56
C CYS A 537 25.00 -4.55 12.64
N PRO A 538 25.99 -4.80 11.76
CA PRO A 538 27.00 -5.79 12.09
C PRO A 538 27.65 -5.32 13.39
N GLU A 539 27.55 -6.14 14.43
CA GLU A 539 28.41 -6.00 15.60
C GLU A 539 29.84 -5.97 15.06
N THR A 540 30.53 -4.86 15.32
CA THR A 540 31.97 -4.80 15.17
C THR A 540 32.54 -5.94 15.99
N GLU A 541 33.06 -6.97 15.31
CA GLU A 541 33.96 -7.93 15.93
C GLU A 541 35.17 -7.12 16.41
N ASP A 542 35.18 -6.84 17.71
CA ASP A 542 36.37 -6.34 18.40
C ASP A 542 37.48 -7.38 18.22
N GLU A 543 38.55 -6.95 17.54
CA GLU A 543 39.78 -7.70 17.35
C GLU A 543 40.41 -8.07 18.72
N HIS A 544 40.79 -9.34 18.84
CA HIS A 544 41.84 -9.81 19.75
C HIS A 544 43.08 -10.19 18.96
#